data_AF-A0A430FQX1-F1
#
_entry.id   AF-A0A430FQX1-F1
#
_cell.length_a   1.000
_cell.length_b   1.000
_cell.length_c   1.000
_cell.angle_alpha   90.00
_cell.angle_beta   90.00
_cell.angle_gamma   90.00
#
_symmetry.space_group_name_H-M   'P 1'
#
loop_
_entity.id
_entity.type
_entity.pdbx_description
1 polymer ?
#
loop_
_entity_poly.entity_id
_entity_poly.type
_entity_poly.pdbx_seq_one_letter_code
_entity_poly.pdbx_strand_id
1 'polypeptide(L)'
;MSSFRFRLAVASISAALLASAYTVATATDADHAALISAASPVVYTTSQVSESPSSEALAQEILEHEAAHKNSEANALHQDSPATALNTEELPVSGTWGECKWEITEDGELRIHPGKAADTESINTVPWAQYAHDITKITAEEDVNTSAVTHMDYLFYNCANLEAIDGLDYWDTSHVTSMRRMFSGDSVLPTIALCQLLSWDTSSVTDMTSMFSYCYKLDSLHALADWDTSQVRSMIGMFAACTGLSNTDALQDWDVSSVVTFSTMFMKSGIQHASLGSWQLTSAKDLDFMFHSCEQLQTLDVSSWDTSHVRSAIVMFSATPSLNSIRLGSHWFMSEALRRGSAAPNHDPLSIWKNEEEASQPLTWQDLGKSWETTFDAGTYTRVDTQIT
;
A
#
# COMPACT_ATOMS: atom_id res chain seq x y z
N MET A 1 14.40 20.37 -54.45
CA MET A 1 12.97 20.28 -54.12
C MET A 1 12.74 18.92 -53.47
N SER A 2 12.36 18.96 -52.20
CA SER A 2 12.44 17.87 -51.22
C SER A 2 11.52 16.69 -51.54
N SER A 3 12.08 15.48 -51.55
CA SER A 3 11.35 14.21 -51.52
C SER A 3 11.17 13.76 -50.06
N PHE A 4 9.93 13.72 -49.59
CA PHE A 4 9.57 13.23 -48.27
C PHE A 4 9.21 11.74 -48.34
N ARG A 5 10.08 10.88 -47.81
CA ARG A 5 9.77 9.51 -47.35
C ARG A 5 10.69 9.19 -46.18
N PHE A 6 10.15 9.03 -44.97
CA PHE A 6 10.10 7.73 -44.29
C PHE A 6 9.43 7.79 -42.90
N ARG A 7 8.66 6.71 -42.64
CA ARG A 7 8.48 5.98 -41.36
C ARG A 7 7.47 6.51 -40.32
N LEU A 8 6.27 5.95 -40.43
CA LEU A 8 5.54 5.25 -39.35
C LEU A 8 6.46 4.87 -38.17
N ALA A 9 6.24 5.48 -37.00
CA ALA A 9 6.61 4.94 -35.69
C ALA A 9 5.29 4.68 -34.96
N VAL A 10 4.89 3.41 -35.03
CA VAL A 10 3.62 2.85 -34.56
C VAL A 10 3.76 2.46 -33.09
N ALA A 11 2.75 2.83 -32.31
CA ALA A 11 2.12 2.06 -31.24
C ALA A 11 2.63 0.62 -30.99
N SER A 12 3.80 0.45 -30.36
CA SER A 12 4.28 -0.89 -29.96
C SER A 12 4.86 -1.00 -28.55
N ILE A 13 4.64 -0.03 -27.66
CA ILE A 13 5.01 -0.21 -26.24
C ILE A 13 3.83 -0.79 -25.43
N SER A 14 2.59 -0.41 -25.72
CA SER A 14 1.42 -0.86 -24.95
C SER A 14 1.00 -2.33 -25.19
N ALA A 15 1.34 -2.91 -26.36
CA ALA A 15 0.96 -4.29 -26.67
C ALA A 15 1.94 -5.34 -26.09
N ALA A 16 3.19 -4.96 -25.84
CA ALA A 16 4.19 -5.86 -25.24
C ALA A 16 3.92 -6.10 -23.75
N LEU A 17 3.42 -5.08 -23.03
CA LEU A 17 2.95 -5.19 -21.64
C LEU A 17 1.76 -6.15 -21.46
N LEU A 18 0.88 -6.26 -22.46
CA LEU A 18 -0.26 -7.18 -22.44
C LEU A 18 0.11 -8.66 -22.62
N ALA A 19 1.28 -8.95 -23.21
CA ALA A 19 1.66 -10.33 -23.55
C ALA A 19 2.51 -11.03 -22.48
N SER A 20 3.32 -10.31 -21.70
CA SER A 20 4.17 -10.94 -20.68
C SER A 20 3.40 -11.35 -19.42
N ALA A 21 2.27 -10.68 -19.12
CA ALA A 21 1.41 -11.02 -17.98
C ALA A 21 0.57 -12.30 -18.20
N TYR A 22 0.45 -12.79 -19.43
CA TYR A 22 -0.49 -13.87 -19.77
C TYR A 22 0.07 -15.30 -19.61
N THR A 23 1.37 -15.47 -19.30
CA THR A 23 2.00 -16.82 -19.33
C THR A 23 2.17 -17.47 -17.95
N VAL A 24 1.78 -16.82 -16.84
CA VAL A 24 2.04 -17.36 -15.48
C VAL A 24 0.78 -17.92 -14.80
N ALA A 25 -0.42 -17.69 -15.34
CA ALA A 25 -1.67 -18.16 -14.74
C ALA A 25 -2.04 -19.60 -15.17
N THR A 26 -1.20 -20.60 -14.88
CA THR A 26 -1.64 -22.00 -14.76
C THR A 26 -0.80 -22.74 -13.71
N ALA A 27 -1.03 -22.47 -12.43
CA ALA A 27 -0.69 -23.40 -11.36
C ALA A 27 -1.81 -23.34 -10.33
N THR A 28 -2.45 -24.49 -10.10
CA THR A 28 -3.66 -24.68 -9.29
C THR A 28 -3.37 -24.74 -7.80
N ASP A 29 -4.26 -24.13 -7.01
CA ASP A 29 -4.36 -24.21 -5.55
C ASP A 29 -4.39 -25.64 -4.99
N ALA A 30 -3.49 -25.92 -4.05
CA ALA A 30 -3.74 -26.70 -2.84
C ALA A 30 -2.51 -26.63 -1.90
N ASP A 31 -2.79 -26.52 -0.60
CA ASP A 31 -1.88 -26.61 0.55
C ASP A 31 -1.17 -25.32 1.02
N HIS A 32 -1.99 -24.35 1.46
CA HIS A 32 -1.63 -23.43 2.54
C HIS A 32 -1.79 -24.11 3.91
N ALA A 33 -0.68 -24.46 4.57
CA ALA A 33 -0.53 -24.40 6.03
C ALA A 33 0.89 -24.82 6.45
N ALA A 34 1.54 -23.93 7.21
CA ALA A 34 2.86 -24.04 7.82
C ALA A 34 4.06 -23.92 6.87
N LEU A 35 4.90 -22.90 7.13
CA LEU A 35 6.38 -22.86 7.10
C LEU A 35 6.81 -21.38 6.89
N ILE A 36 7.06 -20.66 7.99
CA ILE A 36 7.71 -19.33 8.00
C ILE A 36 9.06 -19.51 8.68
N SER A 37 10.14 -19.40 7.90
CA SER A 37 11.49 -19.05 8.34
C SER A 37 12.42 -19.24 7.13
N ALA A 38 13.10 -18.16 6.75
CA ALA A 38 14.09 -18.03 5.67
C ALA A 38 13.55 -17.53 4.31
N ALA A 39 13.36 -16.21 4.21
CA ALA A 39 13.49 -15.49 2.95
C ALA A 39 14.92 -14.92 2.85
N SER A 40 15.62 -15.18 1.73
CA SER A 40 16.94 -14.61 1.44
C SER A 40 16.81 -13.15 0.95
N PRO A 41 17.80 -12.28 1.21
CA PRO A 41 17.66 -10.84 1.02
C PRO A 41 17.57 -10.44 -0.45
N VAL A 42 16.56 -9.62 -0.78
CA VAL A 42 16.55 -8.81 -2.01
C VAL A 42 17.41 -7.58 -1.74
N VAL A 43 18.57 -7.52 -2.40
CA VAL A 43 19.50 -6.39 -2.28
C VAL A 43 18.95 -5.20 -3.06
N TYR A 44 18.45 -4.18 -2.36
CA TYR A 44 18.18 -2.88 -2.96
C TYR A 44 19.51 -2.15 -3.14
N THR A 45 19.99 -2.03 -4.39
CA THR A 45 21.18 -1.22 -4.67
C THR A 45 20.87 0.25 -4.40
N THR A 46 21.53 0.83 -3.41
CA THR A 46 21.45 2.24 -3.01
C THR A 46 22.00 3.16 -4.10
N SER A 47 21.13 3.61 -4.99
CA SER A 47 21.30 4.88 -5.69
C SER A 47 19.98 5.32 -6.33
N GLN A 48 19.57 6.54 -5.99
CA GLN A 48 18.45 7.32 -6.55
C GLN A 48 17.06 7.03 -5.94
N VAL A 49 16.82 7.34 -4.66
CA VAL A 49 15.44 7.53 -4.15
C VAL A 49 15.44 8.73 -3.20
N SER A 50 15.21 9.93 -3.75
CA SER A 50 14.98 11.16 -2.98
C SER A 50 13.67 11.86 -3.37
N GLU A 51 12.86 11.24 -4.22
CA GLU A 51 11.52 11.71 -4.59
C GLU A 51 10.50 10.65 -4.18
N SER A 52 9.36 11.09 -3.64
CA SER A 52 8.20 10.20 -3.45
C SER A 52 7.90 9.55 -4.81
N PRO A 53 7.88 8.21 -4.93
CA PRO A 53 7.72 7.55 -6.21
C PRO A 53 6.40 7.97 -6.85
N SER A 54 6.37 8.09 -8.19
CA SER A 54 5.10 8.21 -8.89
C SER A 54 4.24 6.96 -8.63
N SER A 55 2.91 7.10 -8.77
CA SER A 55 1.97 5.98 -8.65
C SER A 55 2.37 4.79 -9.54
N GLU A 56 2.87 5.05 -10.76
CA GLU A 56 3.39 4.03 -11.68
C GLU A 56 4.68 3.38 -11.16
N ALA A 57 5.64 4.16 -10.64
CA ALA A 57 6.89 3.62 -10.13
C ALA A 57 6.66 2.73 -8.90
N LEU A 58 5.75 3.13 -8.00
CA LEU A 58 5.39 2.32 -6.84
C LEU A 58 4.59 1.08 -7.25
N ALA A 59 3.66 1.20 -8.21
CA ALA A 59 2.95 0.03 -8.73
C ALA A 59 3.92 -1.00 -9.33
N GLN A 60 4.94 -0.54 -10.04
CA GLN A 60 6.01 -1.39 -10.56
C GLN A 60 6.84 -2.02 -9.44
N GLU A 61 7.25 -1.25 -8.43
CA GLU A 61 7.97 -1.75 -7.24
C GLU A 61 7.19 -2.90 -6.58
N ILE A 62 5.88 -2.75 -6.42
CA ILE A 62 4.99 -3.77 -5.82
C ILE A 62 4.80 -4.99 -6.72
N LEU A 63 4.83 -4.84 -8.04
CA LEU A 63 4.83 -5.97 -8.96
C LEU A 63 6.17 -6.74 -8.93
N GLU A 64 7.29 -6.03 -8.81
CA GLU A 64 8.63 -6.62 -8.75
C GLU A 64 8.90 -7.32 -7.41
N HIS A 65 8.49 -6.72 -6.29
CA HIS A 65 8.68 -7.30 -4.95
C HIS A 65 7.93 -8.63 -4.80
N GLU A 66 6.72 -8.75 -5.35
CA GLU A 66 5.97 -10.02 -5.36
C GLU A 66 6.71 -11.10 -6.16
N ALA A 67 7.27 -10.77 -7.33
CA ALA A 67 8.05 -11.71 -8.12
C ALA A 67 9.27 -12.21 -7.35
N ALA A 68 9.90 -11.34 -6.55
CA ALA A 68 11.00 -11.73 -5.67
C ALA A 68 10.53 -12.58 -4.48
N HIS A 69 9.41 -12.23 -3.83
CA HIS A 69 8.82 -13.00 -2.73
C HIS A 69 8.44 -14.42 -3.19
N LYS A 70 7.68 -14.54 -4.29
CA LYS A 70 7.29 -15.83 -4.89
C LYS A 70 8.49 -16.66 -5.35
N ASN A 71 9.53 -16.02 -5.88
CA ASN A 71 10.78 -16.72 -6.21
C ASN A 71 11.55 -17.17 -4.97
N SER A 72 11.51 -16.42 -3.87
CA SER A 72 12.12 -16.83 -2.59
C SER A 72 11.36 -18.01 -1.96
N GLU A 73 10.02 -18.03 -2.07
CA GLU A 73 9.15 -19.14 -1.66
C GLU A 73 9.36 -20.38 -2.54
N ALA A 74 9.58 -20.21 -3.84
CA ALA A 74 9.88 -21.31 -4.77
C ALA A 74 11.30 -21.88 -4.63
N ASN A 75 12.29 -21.04 -4.32
CA ASN A 75 13.69 -21.45 -4.10
C ASN A 75 13.94 -22.06 -2.72
N ALA A 76 13.03 -21.90 -1.75
CA ALA A 76 13.12 -22.57 -0.44
C ALA A 76 13.09 -24.11 -0.52
N LEU A 77 12.82 -24.68 -1.71
CA LEU A 77 12.91 -26.11 -1.98
C LEU A 77 14.27 -26.59 -2.50
N HIS A 78 15.16 -25.71 -2.99
CA HIS A 78 16.44 -26.12 -3.58
C HIS A 78 17.58 -25.09 -3.42
N GLN A 79 18.55 -25.48 -2.59
CA GLN A 79 19.98 -25.16 -2.59
C GLN A 79 20.54 -24.10 -1.62
N ASP A 80 21.40 -24.67 -0.79
CA ASP A 80 22.52 -24.15 -0.01
C ASP A 80 23.65 -23.66 -0.97
N SER A 81 23.95 -22.35 -1.02
CA SER A 81 25.23 -21.82 -1.54
C SER A 81 25.44 -20.33 -1.21
N PRO A 82 26.71 -19.89 -1.09
CA PRO A 82 27.12 -18.92 -0.09
C PRO A 82 26.96 -17.46 -0.55
N ALA A 83 26.42 -16.63 0.35
CA ALA A 83 26.38 -15.19 0.20
C ALA A 83 27.81 -14.61 0.11
N THR A 84 28.03 -13.76 -0.89
CA THR A 84 29.31 -13.08 -1.10
C THR A 84 29.40 -11.94 -0.10
N ALA A 85 30.41 -12.00 0.78
CA ALA A 85 30.63 -11.08 1.89
C ALA A 85 30.68 -9.61 1.46
N LEU A 86 29.71 -8.83 1.94
CA LEU A 86 29.85 -7.40 2.14
C LEU A 86 30.04 -7.18 3.64
N ASN A 87 31.02 -6.35 3.97
CA ASN A 87 31.56 -6.13 5.30
C ASN A 87 30.48 -5.68 6.31
N THR A 88 29.87 -6.62 7.02
CA THR A 88 28.94 -6.39 8.12
C THR A 88 29.75 -6.37 9.42
N GLU A 89 29.76 -5.26 10.14
CA GLU A 89 30.11 -5.34 11.56
C GLU A 89 29.16 -6.35 12.22
N GLU A 90 29.71 -7.39 12.85
CA GLU A 90 28.91 -8.33 13.63
C GLU A 90 28.29 -7.59 14.81
N LEU A 91 27.01 -7.87 15.10
CA LEU A 91 26.35 -7.37 16.29
C LEU A 91 27.17 -7.76 17.54
N PRO A 92 27.22 -6.90 18.58
CA PRO A 92 26.44 -5.67 18.75
C PRO A 92 27.07 -4.45 18.07
N VAL A 93 26.23 -3.50 17.66
CA VAL A 93 26.63 -2.22 17.06
C VAL A 93 25.93 -1.06 17.77
N SER A 94 26.48 0.16 17.70
CA SER A 94 25.90 1.32 18.35
C SER A 94 26.19 2.62 17.60
N GLY A 95 25.43 3.66 17.91
CA GLY A 95 25.60 4.97 17.30
C GLY A 95 24.73 6.03 17.96
N THR A 96 24.42 7.07 17.19
CA THR A 96 23.54 8.15 17.62
C THR A 96 22.44 8.47 16.61
N TRP A 97 21.28 8.87 17.12
CA TRP A 97 20.17 9.47 16.39
C TRP A 97 19.89 10.85 17.00
N GLY A 98 20.45 11.90 16.39
CA GLY A 98 20.58 13.19 17.07
C GLY A 98 21.50 13.07 18.30
N GLU A 99 20.98 13.44 19.47
CA GLU A 99 21.63 13.27 20.78
C GLU A 99 21.28 11.93 21.44
N CYS A 100 20.28 11.19 20.94
CA CYS A 100 19.94 9.85 21.44
C CYS A 100 21.06 8.88 21.09
N LYS A 101 21.55 8.12 22.07
CA LYS A 101 22.38 6.95 21.78
C LYS A 101 21.48 5.79 21.37
N TRP A 102 21.98 4.91 20.52
CA TRP A 102 21.30 3.65 20.23
C TRP A 102 22.30 2.50 20.21
N GLU A 103 21.83 1.30 20.51
CA GLU A 103 22.55 0.05 20.35
C GLU A 103 21.64 -1.00 19.70
N ILE A 104 22.22 -1.90 18.89
CA ILE A 104 21.58 -3.14 18.46
C ILE A 104 22.36 -4.26 19.14
N THR A 105 21.67 -5.00 20.00
CA THR A 105 22.25 -6.10 20.77
C THR A 105 22.53 -7.33 19.90
N GLU A 106 23.25 -8.32 20.44
CA GLU A 106 23.54 -9.59 19.74
C GLU A 106 22.29 -10.36 19.29
N ASP A 107 21.16 -10.18 20.00
CA ASP A 107 19.86 -10.79 19.70
C ASP A 107 18.94 -9.92 18.81
N GLY A 108 19.44 -8.78 18.32
CA GLY A 108 18.71 -7.92 17.37
C GLY A 108 17.76 -6.91 18.03
N GLU A 109 17.89 -6.62 19.32
CA GLU A 109 17.10 -5.55 19.96
C GLU A 109 17.74 -4.18 19.69
N LEU A 110 17.06 -3.34 18.92
CA LEU A 110 17.38 -1.91 18.79
C LEU A 110 16.88 -1.19 20.05
N ARG A 111 17.81 -0.70 20.86
CA ARG A 111 17.53 0.15 22.02
C ARG A 111 17.85 1.59 21.72
N ILE A 112 16.90 2.49 21.97
CA ILE A 112 17.04 3.93 21.81
C ILE A 112 17.03 4.58 23.20
N HIS A 113 18.18 5.14 23.57
CA HIS A 113 18.40 5.74 24.87
C HIS A 113 18.03 7.25 24.87
N PRO A 114 17.81 7.84 26.06
CA PRO A 114 17.41 9.22 26.21
C PRO A 114 18.34 10.20 25.51
N GLY A 115 17.72 11.24 24.94
CA GLY A 115 18.37 12.27 24.15
C GLY A 115 17.35 13.00 23.30
N LYS A 116 17.79 14.02 22.58
CA LYS A 116 16.99 14.69 21.55
C LYS A 116 17.15 13.96 20.23
N ALA A 117 16.04 13.44 19.72
CA ALA A 117 15.98 12.82 18.41
C ALA A 117 16.24 13.85 17.30
N ALA A 118 16.66 13.37 16.13
CA ALA A 118 16.83 14.17 14.93
C ALA A 118 15.83 13.74 13.85
N ASP A 119 15.59 14.60 12.85
CA ASP A 119 14.78 14.25 11.69
C ASP A 119 15.38 13.09 10.88
N THR A 120 14.51 12.26 10.32
CA THR A 120 14.84 11.32 9.25
C THR A 120 13.99 11.64 8.02
N GLU A 121 14.64 12.16 6.97
CA GLU A 121 13.97 12.58 5.73
C GLU A 121 14.14 11.56 4.59
N SER A 122 15.09 10.62 4.76
CA SER A 122 15.36 9.55 3.81
C SER A 122 16.03 8.36 4.50
N ILE A 123 16.11 7.23 3.79
CA ILE A 123 16.83 6.05 4.30
C ILE A 123 18.29 6.33 4.69
N ASN A 124 18.94 7.31 4.06
CA ASN A 124 20.34 7.65 4.36
C ASN A 124 20.51 8.42 5.69
N THR A 125 19.42 8.98 6.22
CA THR A 125 19.43 9.69 7.50
C THR A 125 19.03 8.79 8.68
N VAL A 126 18.59 7.56 8.41
CA VAL A 126 18.21 6.58 9.43
C VAL A 126 19.47 5.87 9.94
N PRO A 127 19.85 6.03 11.22
CA PRO A 127 21.16 5.59 11.71
C PRO A 127 21.38 4.07 11.68
N TRP A 128 20.31 3.28 11.79
CA TRP A 128 20.35 1.82 11.81
C TRP A 128 19.90 1.17 10.49
N ALA A 129 19.68 1.93 9.42
CA ALA A 129 19.12 1.43 8.16
C ALA A 129 19.88 0.22 7.58
N GLN A 130 21.21 0.20 7.71
CA GLN A 130 22.04 -0.90 7.19
C GLN A 130 21.86 -2.22 7.96
N TYR A 131 21.30 -2.18 9.17
CA TYR A 131 21.06 -3.32 10.06
C TYR A 131 19.58 -3.69 10.13
N ALA A 132 18.69 -3.10 9.31
CA ALA A 132 17.24 -3.26 9.44
C ALA A 132 16.80 -4.73 9.47
N HIS A 133 17.41 -5.59 8.65
CA HIS A 133 17.11 -7.02 8.62
C HIS A 133 17.53 -7.77 9.89
N ASP A 134 18.46 -7.24 10.68
CA ASP A 134 18.91 -7.86 11.92
C ASP A 134 18.07 -7.42 13.13
N ILE A 135 17.21 -6.40 12.98
CA ILE A 135 16.36 -5.88 14.06
C ILE A 135 15.15 -6.79 14.25
N THR A 136 15.04 -7.37 15.45
CA THR A 136 13.94 -8.25 15.88
C THR A 136 13.01 -7.58 16.89
N LYS A 137 13.50 -6.57 17.61
CA LYS A 137 12.72 -5.80 18.59
C LYS A 137 13.18 -4.35 18.62
N ILE A 138 12.24 -3.43 18.81
CA ILE A 138 12.53 -2.01 19.12
C ILE A 138 12.15 -1.74 20.58
N THR A 139 13.04 -1.07 21.31
CA THR A 139 12.80 -0.55 22.66
C THR A 139 13.26 0.89 22.73
N ALA A 140 12.33 1.84 22.95
CA ALA A 140 12.65 3.24 23.22
C ALA A 140 12.44 3.57 24.70
N GLU A 141 13.40 4.23 25.32
CA GLU A 141 13.26 4.68 26.72
C GLU A 141 12.36 5.93 26.83
N GLU A 142 11.70 6.10 27.97
CA GLU A 142 10.71 7.17 28.23
C GLU A 142 11.22 8.59 27.94
N ASP A 143 12.50 8.86 28.23
CA ASP A 143 13.11 10.18 28.07
C ASP A 143 13.70 10.44 26.65
N VAL A 144 13.35 9.62 25.64
CA VAL A 144 13.64 9.90 24.22
C VAL A 144 12.77 11.07 23.76
N ASN A 145 13.40 12.23 23.52
CA ASN A 145 12.68 13.45 23.18
C ASN A 145 12.53 13.60 21.66
N THR A 146 11.31 13.36 21.17
CA THR A 146 10.90 13.55 19.77
C THR A 146 10.13 14.86 19.51
N SER A 147 9.92 15.71 20.52
CA SER A 147 9.07 16.91 20.41
C SER A 147 9.51 17.95 19.38
N ALA A 148 10.76 17.86 18.90
CA ALA A 148 11.30 18.71 17.84
C ALA A 148 11.38 18.03 16.47
N VAL A 149 11.03 16.73 16.38
CA VAL A 149 11.08 15.96 15.14
C VAL A 149 9.89 16.33 14.26
N THR A 150 10.18 16.63 13.01
CA THR A 150 9.24 16.99 11.96
C THR A 150 9.14 15.94 10.86
N HIS A 151 10.15 15.07 10.71
CA HIS A 151 10.18 13.98 9.74
C HIS A 151 10.63 12.67 10.42
N MET A 152 9.81 11.63 10.29
CA MET A 152 10.10 10.25 10.73
C MET A 152 10.12 9.29 9.54
N ASP A 153 10.58 9.76 8.38
CA ASP A 153 10.59 8.97 7.15
C ASP A 153 11.60 7.83 7.27
N TYR A 154 11.20 6.65 6.80
CA TYR A 154 11.99 5.41 6.75
C TYR A 154 12.49 4.89 8.11
N LEU A 155 12.06 5.44 9.24
CA LEU A 155 12.72 5.23 10.53
C LEU A 155 12.82 3.75 10.93
N PHE A 156 11.83 2.93 10.59
CA PHE A 156 11.85 1.47 10.78
C PHE A 156 11.67 0.72 9.46
N TYR A 157 12.03 1.34 8.33
CA TYR A 157 11.85 0.75 7.01
C TYR A 157 12.56 -0.59 6.85
N ASN A 158 11.81 -1.59 6.37
CA ASN A 158 12.29 -2.91 6.00
C ASN A 158 12.97 -3.65 7.17
N CYS A 159 12.46 -3.47 8.39
CA CYS A 159 12.83 -4.30 9.53
C CYS A 159 12.09 -5.64 9.43
N ALA A 160 12.45 -6.44 8.42
CA ALA A 160 11.66 -7.59 7.99
C ALA A 160 11.48 -8.68 9.07
N ASN A 161 12.35 -8.69 10.08
CA ASN A 161 12.33 -9.62 11.21
C ASN A 161 11.81 -8.98 12.52
N LEU A 162 11.24 -7.77 12.47
CA LEU A 162 10.73 -7.06 13.64
C LEU A 162 9.47 -7.73 14.19
N GLU A 163 9.54 -8.26 15.41
CA GLU A 163 8.46 -8.99 16.07
C GLU A 163 7.78 -8.19 17.19
N ALA A 164 8.46 -7.19 17.76
CA ALA A 164 7.98 -6.44 18.91
C ALA A 164 8.46 -4.99 18.94
N ILE A 165 7.62 -4.12 19.49
CA ILE A 165 7.89 -2.70 19.72
C ILE A 165 7.47 -2.36 21.15
N ASP A 166 8.34 -1.66 21.87
CA ASP A 166 8.09 -1.15 23.23
C ASP A 166 8.59 0.30 23.35
N GLY A 167 7.77 1.19 23.91
CA GLY A 167 8.14 2.56 24.25
C GLY A 167 7.98 3.61 23.15
N LEU A 168 7.32 3.29 22.02
CA LEU A 168 6.95 4.33 21.04
C LEU A 168 5.74 5.17 21.50
N ASP A 169 5.03 4.73 22.53
CA ASP A 169 3.91 5.44 23.15
C ASP A 169 4.35 6.69 23.92
N TYR A 170 5.63 6.79 24.28
CA TYR A 170 6.25 7.98 24.90
C TYR A 170 6.56 9.10 23.91
N TRP A 171 6.54 8.83 22.60
CA TRP A 171 6.98 9.79 21.60
C TRP A 171 5.94 10.91 21.43
N ASP A 172 6.42 12.15 21.46
CA ASP A 172 5.66 13.31 21.01
C ASP A 172 5.76 13.41 19.49
N THR A 173 4.64 13.15 18.80
CA THR A 173 4.53 13.24 17.34
C THR A 173 3.79 14.48 16.85
N SER A 174 3.41 15.39 17.75
CA SER A 174 2.53 16.55 17.44
C SER A 174 3.12 17.51 16.39
N HIS A 175 4.43 17.49 16.21
CA HIS A 175 5.15 18.30 15.21
C HIS A 175 5.56 17.51 13.95
N VAL A 176 5.30 16.20 13.90
CA VAL A 176 5.66 15.35 12.78
C VAL A 176 4.74 15.66 11.60
N THR A 177 5.36 15.96 10.46
CA THR A 177 4.67 16.33 9.21
C THR A 177 4.77 15.25 8.14
N SER A 178 5.68 14.29 8.30
CA SER A 178 5.97 13.22 7.34
C SER A 178 6.35 11.92 8.05
N MET A 179 5.69 10.82 7.67
CA MET A 179 5.91 9.46 8.19
C MET A 179 6.11 8.44 7.04
N ARG A 180 6.74 8.88 5.95
CA ARG A 180 6.83 8.09 4.71
C ARG A 180 7.59 6.80 4.98
N ARG A 181 7.02 5.67 4.54
CA ARG A 181 7.65 4.34 4.60
C ARG A 181 8.14 3.91 5.98
N MET A 182 7.64 4.51 7.06
CA MET A 182 8.18 4.31 8.40
C MET A 182 8.20 2.84 8.84
N PHE A 183 7.16 2.07 8.53
CA PHE A 183 7.04 0.64 8.85
C PHE A 183 6.95 -0.24 7.59
N SER A 184 7.27 0.32 6.42
CA SER A 184 7.14 -0.43 5.16
C SER A 184 8.12 -1.59 5.12
N GLY A 185 7.64 -2.79 4.81
CA GLY A 185 8.47 -4.00 4.74
C GLY A 185 8.65 -4.72 6.08
N ASP A 186 7.98 -4.29 7.14
CA ASP A 186 8.00 -4.95 8.45
C ASP A 186 7.11 -6.21 8.41
N SER A 187 7.62 -7.19 7.68
CA SER A 187 6.84 -8.29 7.11
C SER A 187 6.26 -9.25 8.15
N VAL A 188 6.88 -9.32 9.33
CA VAL A 188 6.48 -10.21 10.44
C VAL A 188 5.90 -9.45 11.65
N LEU A 189 5.86 -8.11 11.61
CA LEU A 189 5.39 -7.28 12.73
C LEU A 189 3.91 -7.59 13.03
N PRO A 190 3.58 -8.15 14.20
CA PRO A 190 2.21 -8.47 14.52
C PRO A 190 1.41 -7.20 14.81
N THR A 191 0.13 -7.19 14.44
CA THR A 191 -0.78 -6.05 14.65
C THR A 191 -0.77 -5.50 16.09
N ILE A 192 -0.59 -6.36 17.10
CA ILE A 192 -0.57 -5.95 18.51
C ILE A 192 0.57 -4.96 18.84
N ALA A 193 1.69 -5.02 18.10
CA ALA A 193 2.79 -4.08 18.29
C ALA A 193 2.39 -2.64 17.90
N LEU A 194 1.39 -2.47 17.02
CA LEU A 194 0.91 -1.15 16.62
C LEU A 194 0.07 -0.46 17.70
N CYS A 195 -0.32 -1.14 18.79
CA CYS A 195 -0.98 -0.47 19.93
C CYS A 195 -0.10 0.61 20.58
N GLN A 196 1.22 0.57 20.36
CA GLN A 196 2.16 1.62 20.77
C GLN A 196 1.90 2.97 20.05
N LEU A 197 1.13 2.97 18.96
CA LEU A 197 0.82 4.16 18.16
C LEU A 197 -0.46 4.88 18.62
N LEU A 198 -1.19 4.34 19.60
CA LEU A 198 -2.48 4.89 20.06
C LEU A 198 -2.35 6.29 20.68
N SER A 199 -1.17 6.66 21.19
CA SER A 199 -0.91 7.98 21.77
C SER A 199 -0.43 9.01 20.76
N TRP A 200 -0.19 8.62 19.50
CA TRP A 200 0.38 9.51 18.50
C TRP A 200 -0.62 10.59 18.09
N ASP A 201 -0.16 11.83 18.11
CA ASP A 201 -0.84 12.96 17.50
C ASP A 201 -0.41 13.05 16.02
N THR A 202 -1.35 12.80 15.10
CA THR A 202 -1.12 12.88 13.64
C THR A 202 -1.69 14.14 13.01
N SER A 203 -2.18 15.11 13.80
CA SER A 203 -2.89 16.30 13.30
C SER A 203 -2.02 17.22 12.40
N SER A 204 -0.70 17.13 12.54
CA SER A 204 0.28 17.84 11.71
C SER A 204 0.76 17.05 10.49
N VAL A 205 0.41 15.76 10.38
CA VAL A 205 0.95 14.88 9.34
C VAL A 205 0.31 15.20 8.00
N THR A 206 1.17 15.40 6.99
CA THR A 206 0.75 15.71 5.61
C THR A 206 1.10 14.59 4.63
N ASP A 207 2.03 13.71 4.95
CA ASP A 207 2.49 12.63 4.08
C ASP A 207 2.60 11.28 4.83
N MET A 208 1.75 10.33 4.45
CA MET A 208 1.73 8.95 4.97
C MET A 208 2.08 7.93 3.86
N THR A 209 2.80 8.37 2.81
CA THR A 209 3.14 7.53 1.66
C THR A 209 3.80 6.24 2.10
N SER A 210 3.18 5.11 1.73
CA SER A 210 3.67 3.75 1.93
C SER A 210 3.99 3.43 3.39
N MET A 211 3.36 4.08 4.37
CA MET A 211 3.76 3.91 5.78
C MET A 211 3.74 2.46 6.26
N PHE A 212 2.77 1.65 5.80
CA PHE A 212 2.59 0.24 6.18
C PHE A 212 2.63 -0.71 4.98
N SER A 213 3.20 -0.32 3.83
CA SER A 213 3.25 -1.24 2.68
C SER A 213 4.05 -2.50 3.01
N TYR A 214 3.59 -3.65 2.50
CA TYR A 214 4.19 -4.97 2.74
C TYR A 214 4.20 -5.45 4.21
N CYS A 215 3.40 -4.87 5.09
CA CYS A 215 3.14 -5.43 6.42
C CYS A 215 2.20 -6.63 6.31
N TYR A 216 2.72 -7.82 5.96
CA TYR A 216 1.89 -9.00 5.66
C TYR A 216 1.10 -9.55 6.87
N LYS A 217 1.59 -9.30 8.09
CA LYS A 217 0.92 -9.70 9.35
C LYS A 217 -0.10 -8.68 9.87
N LEU A 218 -0.24 -7.53 9.21
CA LEU A 218 -1.22 -6.52 9.57
C LEU A 218 -2.63 -7.02 9.26
N ASP A 219 -3.38 -7.43 10.29
CA ASP A 219 -4.73 -7.98 10.16
C ASP A 219 -5.85 -7.05 10.68
N SER A 220 -5.48 -5.95 11.36
CA SER A 220 -6.41 -4.96 11.90
C SER A 220 -5.81 -3.56 11.92
N LEU A 221 -6.67 -2.55 11.78
CA LEU A 221 -6.28 -1.12 11.75
C LEU A 221 -6.77 -0.33 12.97
N HIS A 222 -7.28 -1.00 14.02
CA HIS A 222 -7.85 -0.32 15.20
C HIS A 222 -6.87 0.62 15.91
N ALA A 223 -5.56 0.33 15.87
CA ALA A 223 -4.53 1.20 16.42
C ALA A 223 -4.45 2.57 15.71
N LEU A 224 -5.03 2.69 14.52
CA LEU A 224 -5.01 3.90 13.68
C LEU A 224 -6.38 4.60 13.63
N ALA A 225 -7.39 4.08 14.35
CA ALA A 225 -8.78 4.54 14.22
C ALA A 225 -8.95 6.02 14.60
N ASP A 226 -8.22 6.47 15.62
CA ASP A 226 -8.30 7.83 16.16
C ASP A 226 -7.30 8.81 15.52
N TRP A 227 -6.60 8.40 14.45
CA TRP A 227 -5.67 9.29 13.75
C TRP A 227 -6.40 10.46 13.08
N ASP A 228 -5.96 11.68 13.37
CA ASP A 228 -6.36 12.87 12.62
C ASP A 228 -5.66 12.85 11.25
N THR A 229 -6.46 12.68 10.21
CA THR A 229 -6.01 12.65 8.81
C THR A 229 -6.38 13.92 8.03
N SER A 230 -6.96 14.93 8.70
CA SER A 230 -7.54 16.12 8.07
C SER A 230 -6.53 17.00 7.31
N GLN A 231 -5.23 16.86 7.62
CA GLN A 231 -4.15 17.55 6.92
C GLN A 231 -3.39 16.68 5.91
N VAL A 232 -3.67 15.36 5.88
CA VAL A 232 -2.96 14.43 5.01
C VAL A 232 -3.24 14.77 3.55
N ARG A 233 -2.17 14.85 2.75
CA ARG A 233 -2.20 15.13 1.32
C ARG A 233 -1.88 13.89 0.48
N SER A 234 -1.04 12.98 0.98
CA SER A 234 -0.62 11.76 0.29
C SER A 234 -0.85 10.53 1.15
N MET A 235 -1.60 9.56 0.62
CA MET A 235 -1.76 8.21 1.17
C MET A 235 -1.33 7.13 0.15
N ILE A 236 -0.42 7.50 -0.77
CA ILE A 236 0.06 6.61 -1.83
C ILE A 236 0.55 5.29 -1.21
N GLY A 237 -0.04 4.17 -1.62
CA GLY A 237 0.39 2.83 -1.20
C GLY A 237 0.42 2.56 0.31
N MET A 238 -0.32 3.32 1.13
CA MET A 238 -0.21 3.24 2.59
C MET A 238 -0.38 1.81 3.15
N PHE A 239 -1.28 1.01 2.57
CA PHE A 239 -1.56 -0.38 2.94
C PHE A 239 -1.37 -1.35 1.76
N ALA A 240 -0.51 -0.98 0.80
CA ALA A 240 -0.26 -1.82 -0.35
C ALA A 240 0.41 -3.14 0.06
N ALA A 241 -0.04 -4.25 -0.53
CA ALA A 241 0.43 -5.61 -0.26
C ALA A 241 0.31 -6.04 1.22
N CYS A 242 -0.57 -5.41 2.02
CA CYS A 242 -0.96 -5.93 3.33
C CYS A 242 -1.92 -7.11 3.17
N THR A 243 -1.38 -8.30 2.88
CA THR A 243 -2.18 -9.49 2.55
C THR A 243 -2.94 -10.08 3.75
N GLY A 244 -2.53 -9.78 4.98
CA GLY A 244 -3.28 -10.13 6.20
C GLY A 244 -4.49 -9.23 6.49
N LEU A 245 -4.56 -8.05 5.86
CA LEU A 245 -5.57 -7.04 6.18
C LEU A 245 -6.92 -7.44 5.60
N SER A 246 -7.91 -7.73 6.44
CA SER A 246 -9.20 -8.30 5.98
C SER A 246 -10.33 -7.27 5.77
N ASN A 247 -10.29 -6.13 6.46
CA ASN A 247 -11.33 -5.09 6.37
C ASN A 247 -10.75 -3.69 6.61
N THR A 248 -11.57 -2.66 6.43
CA THR A 248 -11.18 -1.25 6.55
C THR A 248 -12.04 -0.47 7.55
N ASP A 249 -12.80 -1.17 8.41
CA ASP A 249 -13.84 -0.55 9.25
C ASP A 249 -13.28 0.49 10.21
N ALA A 250 -12.07 0.27 10.72
CA ALA A 250 -11.38 1.22 11.58
C ALA A 250 -11.04 2.56 10.89
N LEU A 251 -11.14 2.65 9.56
CA LEU A 251 -10.85 3.87 8.79
C LEU A 251 -12.09 4.71 8.49
N GLN A 252 -13.27 4.29 8.95
CA GLN A 252 -14.55 4.95 8.61
C GLN A 252 -14.61 6.42 9.04
N ASP A 253 -13.92 6.78 10.13
CA ASP A 253 -13.98 8.11 10.74
C ASP A 253 -12.83 9.04 10.30
N TRP A 254 -11.96 8.56 9.41
CA TRP A 254 -10.87 9.37 8.85
C TRP A 254 -11.40 10.53 7.99
N ASP A 255 -10.89 11.74 8.26
CA ASP A 255 -11.11 12.92 7.40
C ASP A 255 -10.12 12.94 6.24
N VAL A 256 -10.51 12.32 5.13
CA VAL A 256 -9.68 12.28 3.91
C VAL A 256 -9.93 13.46 2.96
N SER A 257 -10.63 14.52 3.40
CA SER A 257 -11.05 15.63 2.52
C SER A 257 -9.88 16.44 1.93
N SER A 258 -8.73 16.42 2.59
CA SER A 258 -7.49 17.06 2.15
C SER A 258 -6.63 16.19 1.24
N VAL A 259 -6.89 14.89 1.16
CA VAL A 259 -6.03 13.93 0.46
C VAL A 259 -6.14 14.14 -1.04
N VAL A 260 -4.99 14.29 -1.69
CA VAL A 260 -4.88 14.56 -3.13
C VAL A 260 -4.70 13.27 -3.92
N THR A 261 -4.05 12.27 -3.33
CA THR A 261 -3.71 11.00 -4.00
C THR A 261 -3.85 9.81 -3.06
N PHE A 262 -4.60 8.81 -3.52
CA PHE A 262 -4.83 7.52 -2.89
C PHE A 262 -4.24 6.38 -3.72
N SER A 263 -3.35 6.72 -4.66
CA SER A 263 -2.86 5.78 -5.66
C SER A 263 -2.24 4.57 -4.97
N THR A 264 -2.53 3.38 -5.49
CA THR A 264 -2.08 2.09 -4.95
C THR A 264 -2.40 1.82 -3.47
N MET A 265 -3.20 2.64 -2.78
CA MET A 265 -3.33 2.61 -1.31
C MET A 265 -3.63 1.21 -0.74
N PHE A 266 -4.50 0.44 -1.40
CA PHE A 266 -4.86 -0.92 -1.01
C PHE A 266 -4.42 -1.97 -2.04
N MET A 267 -3.57 -1.61 -3.00
CA MET A 267 -3.16 -2.51 -4.09
C MET A 267 -2.60 -3.83 -3.53
N LYS A 268 -3.13 -4.98 -3.98
CA LYS A 268 -2.78 -6.33 -3.47
C LYS A 268 -3.00 -6.56 -1.97
N SER A 269 -3.81 -5.75 -1.30
CA SER A 269 -4.19 -6.04 0.09
C SER A 269 -5.16 -7.22 0.17
N GLY A 270 -5.24 -7.85 1.34
CA GLY A 270 -6.12 -8.99 1.62
C GLY A 270 -7.58 -8.60 1.88
N ILE A 271 -7.97 -7.34 1.61
CA ILE A 271 -9.27 -6.81 2.03
C ILE A 271 -10.40 -7.62 1.40
N GLN A 272 -11.37 -7.99 2.22
CA GLN A 272 -12.59 -8.70 1.80
C GLN A 272 -13.77 -7.75 1.77
N HIS A 273 -13.83 -6.83 2.73
CA HIS A 273 -14.89 -5.84 2.87
C HIS A 273 -14.29 -4.46 3.05
N ALA A 274 -14.64 -3.55 2.14
CA ALA A 274 -14.23 -2.16 2.19
C ALA A 274 -15.44 -1.25 2.43
N SER A 275 -15.53 -0.65 3.61
CA SER A 275 -16.61 0.26 4.00
C SER A 275 -16.08 1.69 4.05
N LEU A 276 -15.91 2.30 2.88
CA LEU A 276 -15.30 3.63 2.71
C LEU A 276 -16.34 4.68 2.31
N GLY A 277 -17.61 4.38 2.53
CA GLY A 277 -18.74 5.21 2.12
C GLY A 277 -18.84 6.53 2.87
N SER A 278 -18.14 6.73 3.99
CA SER A 278 -18.09 8.01 4.73
C SER A 278 -17.09 9.01 4.14
N TRP A 279 -16.10 8.53 3.38
CA TRP A 279 -14.99 9.35 2.90
C TRP A 279 -15.44 10.41 1.91
N GLN A 280 -15.01 11.66 2.17
CA GLN A 280 -15.30 12.82 1.33
C GLN A 280 -14.09 13.14 0.43
N LEU A 281 -14.12 12.74 -0.84
CA LEU A 281 -12.99 12.88 -1.77
C LEU A 281 -12.81 14.30 -2.36
N THR A 282 -12.99 15.34 -1.54
CA THR A 282 -13.06 16.75 -1.99
C THR A 282 -11.81 17.21 -2.74
N SER A 283 -10.62 16.81 -2.28
CA SER A 283 -9.33 17.19 -2.89
C SER A 283 -8.75 16.13 -3.82
N ALA A 284 -9.39 14.95 -3.93
CA ALA A 284 -8.83 13.79 -4.59
C ALA A 284 -8.65 14.04 -6.09
N LYS A 285 -7.45 13.74 -6.60
CA LYS A 285 -7.11 13.84 -8.03
C LYS A 285 -6.73 12.50 -8.62
N ASP A 286 -6.18 11.60 -7.81
CA ASP A 286 -5.59 10.35 -8.27
C ASP A 286 -6.01 9.17 -7.39
N LEU A 287 -6.69 8.21 -8.00
CA LEU A 287 -7.15 6.94 -7.43
C LEU A 287 -6.53 5.73 -8.20
N ASP A 288 -5.46 5.96 -8.96
CA ASP A 288 -4.85 4.94 -9.81
C ASP A 288 -4.47 3.70 -9.00
N PHE A 289 -4.80 2.52 -9.51
CA PHE A 289 -4.48 1.21 -8.92
C PHE A 289 -4.96 1.01 -7.47
N MET A 290 -5.82 1.86 -6.91
CA MET A 290 -6.14 1.86 -5.47
C MET A 290 -6.58 0.47 -4.95
N PHE A 291 -7.37 -0.27 -5.72
CA PHE A 291 -7.80 -1.63 -5.40
C PHE A 291 -7.24 -2.68 -6.37
N HIS A 292 -6.22 -2.34 -7.17
CA HIS A 292 -5.68 -3.28 -8.15
C HIS A 292 -5.18 -4.56 -7.46
N SER A 293 -5.52 -5.72 -8.01
CA SER A 293 -5.13 -7.02 -7.48
C SER A 293 -5.59 -7.30 -6.04
N CYS A 294 -6.64 -6.63 -5.56
CA CYS A 294 -7.35 -7.04 -4.34
C CYS A 294 -8.19 -8.29 -4.63
N GLU A 295 -7.53 -9.45 -4.70
CA GLU A 295 -8.15 -10.70 -5.15
C GLU A 295 -9.26 -11.20 -4.22
N GLN A 296 -9.23 -10.81 -2.94
CA GLN A 296 -10.21 -11.21 -1.94
C GLN A 296 -11.36 -10.20 -1.77
N LEU A 297 -11.32 -9.03 -2.42
CA LEU A 297 -12.32 -7.98 -2.21
C LEU A 297 -13.68 -8.44 -2.75
N GLN A 298 -14.66 -8.60 -1.87
CA GLN A 298 -16.01 -9.07 -2.18
C GLN A 298 -17.01 -7.94 -2.26
N THR A 299 -16.97 -7.02 -1.28
CA THR A 299 -17.92 -5.93 -1.15
C THR A 299 -17.21 -4.59 -0.96
N LEU A 300 -17.67 -3.57 -1.68
CA LEU A 300 -17.12 -2.22 -1.61
C LEU A 300 -18.24 -1.18 -1.49
N ASP A 301 -18.25 -0.41 -0.41
CA ASP A 301 -19.11 0.76 -0.25
C ASP A 301 -18.31 2.04 -0.54
N VAL A 302 -18.68 2.75 -1.62
CA VAL A 302 -18.15 4.06 -2.02
C VAL A 302 -19.29 5.05 -2.26
N SER A 303 -20.40 4.87 -1.54
CA SER A 303 -21.68 5.55 -1.82
C SER A 303 -21.67 7.07 -1.62
N SER A 304 -20.75 7.64 -0.85
CA SER A 304 -20.60 9.10 -0.73
C SER A 304 -19.48 9.70 -1.57
N TRP A 305 -18.77 8.90 -2.38
CA TRP A 305 -17.68 9.42 -3.17
C TRP A 305 -18.22 10.33 -4.28
N ASP A 306 -17.74 11.58 -4.31
CA ASP A 306 -17.85 12.46 -5.47
C ASP A 306 -16.55 12.39 -6.27
N THR A 307 -16.58 11.65 -7.38
CA THR A 307 -15.42 11.49 -8.26
C THR A 307 -15.49 12.38 -9.50
N SER A 308 -16.41 13.35 -9.57
CA SER A 308 -16.55 14.27 -10.72
C SER A 308 -15.31 15.13 -11.00
N HIS A 309 -14.49 15.34 -9.97
CA HIS A 309 -13.27 16.15 -10.03
C HIS A 309 -11.98 15.31 -10.15
N VAL A 310 -12.09 13.99 -9.99
CA VAL A 310 -10.94 13.06 -10.04
C VAL A 310 -10.37 13.03 -11.45
N ARG A 311 -9.05 13.11 -11.57
CA ARG A 311 -8.35 13.16 -12.85
C ARG A 311 -7.95 11.79 -13.36
N SER A 312 -7.61 10.88 -12.44
CA SER A 312 -7.13 9.54 -12.78
C SER A 312 -7.64 8.51 -11.78
N ALA A 313 -8.05 7.36 -12.32
CA ALA A 313 -8.44 6.16 -11.59
C ALA A 313 -8.17 4.91 -12.46
N ILE A 314 -7.03 4.95 -13.16
CA ILE A 314 -6.56 3.95 -14.10
C ILE A 314 -6.31 2.64 -13.35
N VAL A 315 -6.80 1.53 -13.92
CA VAL A 315 -6.57 0.16 -13.42
C VAL A 315 -7.04 -0.04 -11.96
N MET A 316 -7.85 0.87 -11.42
CA MET A 316 -8.27 0.89 -10.01
C MET A 316 -8.83 -0.45 -9.52
N PHE A 317 -9.60 -1.14 -10.36
CA PHE A 317 -10.24 -2.41 -10.04
C PHE A 317 -9.72 -3.59 -10.85
N SER A 318 -8.61 -3.45 -11.58
CA SER A 318 -8.11 -4.58 -12.37
C SER A 318 -7.68 -5.72 -11.46
N ALA A 319 -7.91 -6.97 -11.88
CA ALA A 319 -7.53 -8.17 -11.13
C ALA A 319 -8.15 -8.25 -9.71
N THR A 320 -9.39 -7.79 -9.54
CA THR A 320 -10.21 -8.01 -8.32
C THR A 320 -11.35 -9.01 -8.58
N PRO A 321 -11.05 -10.29 -8.90
CA PRO A 321 -12.03 -11.25 -9.40
C PRO A 321 -13.19 -11.55 -8.44
N SER A 322 -12.99 -11.34 -7.14
CA SER A 322 -13.99 -11.64 -6.10
C SER A 322 -15.04 -10.55 -5.93
N LEU A 323 -14.84 -9.36 -6.51
CA LEU A 323 -15.74 -8.22 -6.30
C LEU A 323 -17.10 -8.54 -6.93
N ASN A 324 -18.10 -8.69 -6.08
CA ASN A 324 -19.44 -9.13 -6.45
C ASN A 324 -20.53 -8.19 -5.96
N SER A 325 -20.23 -7.25 -5.07
CA SER A 325 -21.15 -6.20 -4.63
C SER A 325 -20.42 -4.86 -4.51
N ILE A 326 -20.97 -3.82 -5.14
CA ILE A 326 -20.47 -2.45 -5.03
C ILE A 326 -21.62 -1.48 -4.79
N ARG A 327 -21.50 -0.63 -3.77
CA ARG A 327 -22.47 0.42 -3.48
C ARG A 327 -21.97 1.74 -4.02
N LEU A 328 -22.73 2.31 -4.94
CA LEU A 328 -22.38 3.51 -5.69
C LEU A 328 -23.32 4.67 -5.35
N GLY A 329 -22.75 5.87 -5.25
CA GLY A 329 -23.48 7.12 -5.07
C GLY A 329 -23.88 7.79 -6.37
N SER A 330 -24.69 8.84 -6.28
CA SER A 330 -25.12 9.66 -7.43
C SER A 330 -24.00 10.51 -8.03
N HIS A 331 -22.85 10.61 -7.35
CA HIS A 331 -21.69 11.40 -7.77
C HIS A 331 -20.48 10.52 -8.18
N TRP A 332 -20.75 9.27 -8.56
CA TRP A 332 -19.76 8.36 -9.12
C TRP A 332 -19.53 8.65 -10.61
N PHE A 333 -18.41 9.32 -10.92
CA PHE A 333 -17.98 9.71 -12.27
C PHE A 333 -16.58 9.19 -12.64
N MET A 334 -16.45 8.41 -13.73
CA MET A 334 -15.20 7.71 -14.09
C MET A 334 -14.74 7.90 -15.57
N SER A 335 -15.21 8.95 -16.27
CA SER A 335 -15.14 9.03 -17.75
C SER A 335 -13.76 9.01 -18.40
N GLU A 336 -12.74 9.69 -17.83
CA GLU A 336 -11.42 9.75 -18.45
C GLU A 336 -10.57 8.51 -18.09
N ALA A 337 -10.72 8.01 -16.86
CA ALA A 337 -10.01 6.85 -16.31
C ALA A 337 -10.35 5.53 -17.03
N LEU A 338 -11.58 5.38 -17.51
CA LEU A 338 -12.03 4.19 -18.24
C LEU A 338 -11.60 4.17 -19.71
N ARG A 339 -11.41 5.34 -20.32
CA ARG A 339 -11.08 5.44 -21.75
C ARG A 339 -9.65 4.97 -22.06
N ARG A 340 -8.78 4.88 -21.04
CA ARG A 340 -7.35 4.55 -21.18
C ARG A 340 -6.91 3.22 -20.55
N GLY A 341 -7.82 2.42 -19.98
CA GLY A 341 -7.46 1.08 -19.51
C GLY A 341 -7.81 0.73 -18.06
N SER A 342 -8.83 1.34 -17.45
CA SER A 342 -9.41 0.76 -16.23
C SER A 342 -10.05 -0.58 -16.57
N ALA A 343 -9.29 -1.66 -16.41
CA ALA A 343 -9.80 -3.01 -16.53
C ALA A 343 -10.85 -3.25 -15.43
N ALA A 344 -11.92 -3.95 -15.82
CA ALA A 344 -12.95 -4.40 -14.90
C ALA A 344 -12.39 -5.37 -13.85
N PRO A 345 -13.08 -5.55 -12.71
CA PRO A 345 -12.75 -6.52 -11.66
C PRO A 345 -12.17 -7.86 -12.12
N ASN A 346 -12.69 -8.43 -13.21
CA ASN A 346 -12.29 -9.76 -13.68
C ASN A 346 -11.50 -9.73 -15.00
N HIS A 347 -11.00 -8.57 -15.42
CA HIS A 347 -10.64 -8.30 -16.82
C HIS A 347 -11.80 -8.54 -17.81
N ASP A 348 -13.02 -8.72 -17.30
CA ASP A 348 -14.24 -8.88 -18.09
C ASP A 348 -15.08 -7.58 -18.04
N PRO A 349 -14.86 -6.66 -19.00
CA PRO A 349 -15.65 -5.44 -19.09
C PRO A 349 -17.13 -5.69 -19.40
N LEU A 350 -17.50 -6.91 -19.79
CA LEU A 350 -18.88 -7.31 -20.10
C LEU A 350 -19.58 -7.99 -18.92
N SER A 351 -18.91 -8.12 -17.77
CA SER A 351 -19.55 -8.59 -16.54
C SER A 351 -20.82 -7.77 -16.26
N ILE A 352 -21.90 -8.47 -15.96
CA ILE A 352 -23.23 -7.87 -15.81
C ILE A 352 -23.51 -7.58 -14.34
N TRP A 353 -24.04 -6.39 -14.07
CA TRP A 353 -24.34 -5.87 -12.74
C TRP A 353 -25.78 -5.40 -12.69
N LYS A 354 -26.48 -5.64 -11.59
CA LYS A 354 -27.87 -5.22 -11.39
C LYS A 354 -27.99 -4.40 -10.11
N ASN A 355 -28.75 -3.30 -10.17
CA ASN A 355 -29.14 -2.59 -8.96
C ASN A 355 -30.11 -3.48 -8.16
N GLU A 356 -29.91 -3.59 -6.85
CA GLU A 356 -30.80 -4.33 -5.95
C GLU A 356 -32.02 -3.50 -5.52
N GLU A 357 -31.90 -2.18 -5.51
CA GLU A 357 -32.89 -1.24 -4.99
C GLU A 357 -33.94 -0.86 -6.05
N GLU A 358 -33.57 -0.92 -7.33
CA GLU A 358 -34.46 -0.65 -8.45
C GLU A 358 -34.42 -1.76 -9.50
N ALA A 359 -35.54 -2.00 -10.19
CA ALA A 359 -35.60 -2.89 -11.35
C ALA A 359 -34.92 -2.25 -12.58
N SER A 360 -33.67 -1.81 -12.41
CA SER A 360 -32.87 -1.21 -13.46
C SER A 360 -32.44 -2.27 -14.47
N GLN A 361 -32.17 -1.81 -15.70
CA GLN A 361 -31.63 -2.70 -16.72
C GLN A 361 -30.25 -3.19 -16.26
N PRO A 362 -29.91 -4.47 -16.48
CA PRO A 362 -28.57 -4.95 -16.19
C PRO A 362 -27.53 -4.12 -16.95
N LEU A 363 -26.49 -3.69 -16.25
CA LEU A 363 -25.43 -2.83 -16.75
C LEU A 363 -24.14 -3.63 -16.88
N THR A 364 -23.33 -3.35 -17.90
CA THR A 364 -21.95 -3.85 -17.91
C THR A 364 -21.09 -3.03 -16.95
N TRP A 365 -19.92 -3.54 -16.56
CA TRP A 365 -18.93 -2.73 -15.83
C TRP A 365 -18.59 -1.42 -16.56
N GLN A 366 -18.52 -1.45 -17.89
CA GLN A 366 -18.31 -0.23 -18.67
C GLN A 366 -19.44 0.77 -18.50
N ASP A 367 -20.68 0.32 -18.37
CA ASP A 367 -21.84 1.20 -18.22
C ASP A 367 -21.90 1.84 -16.82
N LEU A 368 -21.51 1.10 -15.76
CA LEU A 368 -21.29 1.66 -14.41
C LEU A 368 -20.27 2.81 -14.41
N GLY A 369 -19.34 2.78 -15.36
CA GLY A 369 -18.27 3.74 -15.46
C GLY A 369 -18.52 4.94 -16.39
N LYS A 370 -19.45 4.81 -17.35
CA LYS A 370 -19.72 5.79 -18.43
C LYS A 370 -20.48 7.06 -18.03
N SER A 371 -20.72 7.27 -16.73
CA SER A 371 -21.27 8.42 -15.96
C SER A 371 -21.41 9.85 -16.54
N TRP A 372 -21.05 10.18 -17.79
CA TRP A 372 -21.29 11.50 -18.40
C TRP A 372 -22.38 11.47 -19.48
N GLU A 373 -22.91 10.29 -19.83
CA GLU A 373 -23.95 10.15 -20.87
C GLU A 373 -25.26 9.50 -20.39
N THR A 374 -25.28 8.89 -19.20
CA THR A 374 -26.47 8.21 -18.65
C THR A 374 -26.62 8.48 -17.16
N THR A 375 -27.83 8.88 -16.74
CA THR A 375 -28.22 8.87 -15.33
C THR A 375 -28.19 7.44 -14.82
N PHE A 376 -27.33 7.18 -13.85
CA PHE A 376 -27.27 5.93 -13.13
C PHE A 376 -27.90 6.14 -11.75
N ASP A 377 -28.71 5.19 -11.30
CA ASP A 377 -29.36 5.26 -10.00
C ASP A 377 -28.37 4.83 -8.92
N ALA A 378 -28.20 5.65 -7.89
CA ALA A 378 -27.45 5.27 -6.71
C ALA A 378 -28.01 3.97 -6.11
N GLY A 379 -27.17 3.20 -5.43
CA GLY A 379 -27.60 1.95 -4.79
C GLY A 379 -26.53 0.87 -4.82
N THR A 380 -26.94 -0.32 -4.38
CA THR A 380 -26.09 -1.52 -4.37
C THR A 380 -26.21 -2.27 -5.68
N TYR A 381 -25.07 -2.53 -6.31
CA TYR A 381 -24.97 -3.26 -7.57
C TYR A 381 -24.30 -4.60 -7.31
N THR A 382 -25.02 -5.68 -7.61
CA THR A 382 -24.47 -7.04 -7.51
C THR A 382 -24.16 -7.63 -8.87
N ARG A 383 -23.03 -8.33 -8.94
CA ARG A 383 -22.57 -9.01 -10.14
C ARG A 383 -23.44 -10.23 -10.37
N VAL A 384 -23.97 -10.32 -11.58
CA VAL A 384 -24.72 -11.49 -12.05
C VAL A 384 -23.72 -12.45 -12.64
N ASP A 385 -23.26 -13.40 -11.83
CA ASP A 385 -22.45 -14.51 -12.35
C ASP A 385 -23.32 -15.32 -13.31
N THR A 386 -23.03 -15.25 -14.61
CA THR A 386 -23.56 -16.22 -15.56
C THR A 386 -22.99 -17.57 -15.17
N GLN A 387 -23.77 -18.39 -14.46
CA GLN A 387 -23.50 -19.82 -14.46
C GLN A 387 -23.55 -20.25 -15.92
N ILE A 388 -22.38 -20.56 -16.48
CA ILE A 388 -22.29 -21.32 -17.72
C ILE A 388 -22.79 -22.72 -17.33
N THR A 389 -24.11 -22.89 -17.39
CA THR A 389 -24.79 -24.19 -17.27
C THR A 389 -24.51 -25.07 -18.47
#